data_AF-A0A4Q2ZEW3-F1
#
_entry.id   AF-A0A4Q2ZEW3-F1
#
_cell.length_a   1.000
_cell.length_b   1.000
_cell.length_c   1.000
_cell.angle_alpha   90.00
_cell.angle_beta   90.00
_cell.angle_gamma   90.00
#
_symmetry.space_group_name_H-M   'P 1'
#
loop_
_entity.id
_entity.type
_entity.pdbx_description
1 polymer ?
#
loop_
_entity_poly.entity_id
_entity_poly.type
_entity_poly.pdbx_seq_one_letter_code
_entity_poly.pdbx_strand_id
1 'polypeptide(L)'
;MIDQRERLAREGMYRPEFEGDACGVGMVAATDGQPSRRVVQSAIDALKAVWHRGAVDADGKTGDGAGLHVDLPARFFDDAISAGGHRVMPNRLAVGMIFLPRTDLGAQEACRTIVESEIIEAGYTIYGWRQVPVDVSVIGLKAQATRPEIEQIMIAGPLPDTVDAAEFEKNLYLVRRRIEKRVIAEQVQGFYICSLSCRSIIYKGLFLAESLSDFYPDLKDDRFTSRVAIFHQRYSTNTFPQWWLAQPFRCLAHNGEINTIRGNKNWMLSHEIKMASLAFGEQSEDIKPVIPAGASDTAALDAVFEAICRSGRDAPTAKLMLVPEAWSDEDTPPNHLAMYKYLASVMEPWDGPAALAMTDGRWAVAGVDRNALRPLRYTQTSDGLLIVGSETGMVQIPETNVVAKGRMGPGQMIAVDLDSGVLLEDRAIKDRISGEADYAGMIGQFIKIEDLEAPKTEALRFDRAELTRRQVAAGQTLEDMELILSPMVETAKEAIGSM
;
A
#
# COMPACT_ATOMS: atom_id res chain seq x y z
N MET A 1 -15.70 -28.35 1.19
CA MET A 1 -14.99 -28.46 2.49
C MET A 1 -15.05 -27.09 3.12
N ILE A 2 -15.55 -26.95 4.35
CA ILE A 2 -15.41 -25.67 5.07
C ILE A 2 -13.93 -25.35 5.12
N ASP A 3 -13.53 -24.16 4.66
CA ASP A 3 -12.15 -23.69 4.75
C ASP A 3 -11.71 -23.86 6.22
N GLN A 4 -10.63 -24.61 6.46
CA GLN A 4 -10.16 -24.86 7.82
C GLN A 4 -9.91 -23.55 8.57
N ARG A 5 -9.55 -22.48 7.84
CA ARG A 5 -9.41 -21.13 8.37
C ARG A 5 -10.73 -20.60 8.93
N GLU A 6 -11.82 -20.67 8.17
CA GLU A 6 -13.15 -20.22 8.62
C GLU A 6 -13.62 -20.99 9.83
N ARG A 7 -13.39 -22.32 9.85
CA ARG A 7 -13.72 -23.15 11.02
C ARG A 7 -12.93 -22.71 12.24
N LEU A 8 -11.62 -22.51 12.11
CA LEU A 8 -10.75 -22.08 13.22
C LEU A 8 -11.06 -20.66 13.69
N ALA A 9 -11.45 -19.76 12.78
CA ALA A 9 -11.85 -18.39 13.13
C ALA A 9 -13.17 -18.35 13.90
N ARG A 10 -14.10 -19.29 13.59
CA ARG A 10 -15.40 -19.37 14.24
C ARG A 10 -15.37 -20.11 15.59
N GLU A 11 -14.64 -21.21 15.66
CA GLU A 11 -14.71 -22.18 16.77
C GLU A 11 -13.42 -22.25 17.60
N GLY A 12 -12.32 -21.67 17.12
CA GLY A 12 -11.00 -21.74 17.75
C GLY A 12 -10.53 -20.44 18.40
N MET A 13 -9.26 -20.43 18.81
CA MET A 13 -8.57 -19.23 19.33
C MET A 13 -7.94 -18.37 18.25
N TYR A 14 -8.04 -18.76 16.98
CA TYR A 14 -7.49 -18.01 15.86
C TYR A 14 -8.39 -16.82 15.56
N ARG A 15 -7.80 -15.62 15.50
CA ARG A 15 -8.47 -14.37 15.17
C ARG A 15 -7.74 -13.73 13.99
N PRO A 16 -8.34 -13.70 12.78
CA PRO A 16 -7.70 -13.13 11.59
C PRO A 16 -7.26 -11.67 11.76
N GLU A 17 -7.95 -10.92 12.63
CA GLU A 17 -7.64 -9.52 12.95
C GLU A 17 -6.34 -9.30 13.75
N PHE A 18 -5.73 -10.36 14.29
CA PHE A 18 -4.42 -10.30 14.98
C PHE A 18 -3.28 -10.87 14.12
N GLU A 19 -3.51 -11.13 12.83
CA GLU A 19 -2.43 -11.52 11.92
C GLU A 19 -1.49 -10.33 11.68
N GLY A 20 -0.19 -10.58 11.72
CA GLY A 20 0.86 -9.59 11.50
C GLY A 20 1.95 -10.14 10.59
N ASP A 21 2.65 -9.26 9.89
CA ASP A 21 3.63 -9.62 8.86
C ASP A 21 4.98 -8.89 9.09
N ALA A 22 6.11 -9.56 8.81
CA ALA A 22 7.45 -8.97 8.97
C ALA A 22 8.42 -9.46 7.89
N CYS A 23 8.84 -8.56 7.00
CA CYS A 23 9.21 -8.94 5.63
C CYS A 23 10.55 -8.38 5.11
N GLY A 24 10.90 -8.71 3.87
CA GLY A 24 11.89 -7.96 3.09
C GLY A 24 11.17 -7.07 2.07
N VAL A 25 11.52 -5.79 2.00
CA VAL A 25 10.95 -4.82 1.04
C VAL A 25 12.06 -4.02 0.39
N GLY A 26 11.87 -3.63 -0.87
CA GLY A 26 12.76 -2.70 -1.53
C GLY A 26 12.26 -2.21 -2.87
N MET A 27 13.07 -1.35 -3.48
CA MET A 27 12.78 -0.69 -4.74
C MET A 27 14.08 -0.45 -5.50
N VAL A 28 14.04 -0.64 -6.82
CA VAL A 28 15.08 -0.19 -7.74
C VAL A 28 14.45 0.83 -8.68
N ALA A 29 15.05 2.01 -8.83
CA ALA A 29 14.56 3.06 -9.71
C ALA A 29 15.69 3.62 -10.59
N ALA A 30 15.39 3.90 -11.85
CA ALA A 30 16.27 4.62 -12.76
C ALA A 30 16.19 6.12 -12.45
N THR A 31 17.30 6.73 -12.05
CA THR A 31 17.33 8.14 -11.64
C THR A 31 17.17 9.09 -12.82
N ASP A 32 17.37 8.64 -14.05
CA ASP A 32 17.17 9.39 -15.30
C ASP A 32 15.76 9.21 -15.90
N GLY A 33 14.90 8.41 -15.25
CA GLY A 33 13.55 8.12 -15.74
C GLY A 33 13.50 7.23 -16.98
N GLN A 34 14.60 6.61 -17.41
CA GLN A 34 14.60 5.76 -18.61
C GLN A 34 14.38 4.28 -18.26
N PRO A 35 13.49 3.56 -18.98
CA PRO A 35 13.23 2.17 -18.70
C PRO A 35 14.43 1.30 -19.07
N SER A 36 14.80 0.38 -18.18
CA SER A 36 15.92 -0.52 -18.40
C SER A 36 15.63 -1.93 -17.91
N ARG A 37 16.13 -2.93 -18.64
CA ARG A 37 16.11 -4.34 -18.21
C ARG A 37 16.87 -4.53 -16.89
N ARG A 38 17.91 -3.71 -16.67
CA ARG A 38 18.73 -3.76 -15.46
C ARG A 38 17.97 -3.43 -14.18
N VAL A 39 16.95 -2.58 -14.25
CA VAL A 39 16.07 -2.28 -13.09
C VAL A 39 15.35 -3.54 -12.65
N VAL A 40 14.74 -4.26 -13.61
CA VAL A 40 14.01 -5.50 -13.36
C VAL A 40 14.96 -6.62 -12.88
N GLN A 41 16.11 -6.78 -13.54
CA GLN A 41 17.10 -7.79 -13.14
C GLN A 41 17.64 -7.54 -11.72
N SER A 42 17.99 -6.29 -11.40
CA SER A 42 18.45 -5.92 -10.04
C SER A 42 17.41 -6.24 -8.97
N ALA A 43 16.12 -6.03 -9.26
CA ALA A 43 15.06 -6.36 -8.32
C ALA A 43 14.86 -7.89 -8.15
N ILE A 44 15.00 -8.67 -9.23
CA ILE A 44 14.99 -10.14 -9.17
C ILE A 44 16.20 -10.65 -8.35
N ASP A 45 17.38 -10.07 -8.56
CA ASP A 45 18.59 -10.43 -7.81
C ASP A 45 18.45 -10.07 -6.33
N ALA A 46 17.81 -8.92 -6.02
CA ALA A 46 17.49 -8.54 -4.65
C ALA A 46 16.53 -9.53 -3.97
N LEU A 47 15.51 -10.00 -4.70
CA LEU A 47 14.59 -11.03 -4.19
C LEU A 47 15.29 -12.35 -3.87
N LYS A 48 16.28 -12.74 -4.68
CA LYS A 48 17.14 -13.91 -4.39
C LYS A 48 18.01 -13.74 -3.16
N ALA A 49 18.18 -12.52 -2.67
CA ALA A 49 19.01 -12.22 -1.50
C ALA A 49 18.22 -12.03 -0.19
N VAL A 50 16.90 -12.21 -0.19
CA VAL A 50 16.05 -12.01 1.01
C VAL A 50 15.38 -13.29 1.53
N TRP A 51 15.77 -14.46 1.04
CA TRP A 51 15.22 -15.75 1.47
C TRP A 51 15.39 -16.00 2.97
N HIS A 52 16.46 -15.49 3.59
CA HIS A 52 16.71 -15.61 5.03
C HIS A 52 15.73 -14.81 5.91
N ARG A 53 14.87 -13.98 5.30
CA ARG A 53 13.81 -13.23 5.97
C ARG A 53 12.39 -13.77 5.71
N GLY A 54 12.26 -14.81 4.89
CA GLY A 54 10.97 -15.46 4.62
C GLY A 54 10.76 -16.70 5.48
N ALA A 55 9.51 -17.04 5.76
CA ALA A 55 9.18 -18.37 6.27
C ALA A 55 9.16 -19.32 5.07
N VAL A 56 9.75 -20.50 5.26
CA VAL A 56 9.66 -21.60 4.31
C VAL A 56 8.88 -22.71 5.00
N ASP A 57 7.82 -23.18 4.36
CA ASP A 57 7.04 -24.30 4.87
C ASP A 57 7.88 -25.59 4.88
N ALA A 58 7.41 -26.61 5.59
CA ALA A 58 8.12 -27.89 5.70
C ALA A 58 8.32 -28.61 4.35
N ASP A 59 7.61 -28.20 3.29
CA ASP A 59 7.77 -28.72 1.94
C ASP A 59 8.96 -28.12 1.17
N GLY A 60 9.65 -27.12 1.74
CA GLY A 60 10.83 -26.48 1.15
C GLY A 60 10.54 -25.63 -0.10
N LYS A 61 9.27 -25.43 -0.47
CA LYS A 61 8.86 -24.74 -1.70
C LYS A 61 7.81 -23.65 -1.47
N THR A 62 6.92 -23.86 -0.50
CA THR A 62 5.87 -22.91 -0.16
C THR A 62 6.48 -21.80 0.68
N GLY A 63 6.41 -20.56 0.19
CA GLY A 63 6.66 -19.34 0.95
C GLY A 63 5.38 -18.55 1.18
N ASP A 64 5.40 -17.61 2.13
CA ASP A 64 4.22 -16.83 2.55
C ASP A 64 3.79 -15.75 1.54
N GLY A 65 4.58 -15.56 0.49
CA GLY A 65 4.27 -14.72 -0.65
C GLY A 65 5.46 -13.89 -1.11
N ALA A 66 5.65 -13.79 -2.41
CA ALA A 66 6.64 -12.92 -3.02
C ALA A 66 6.04 -12.23 -4.25
N GLY A 67 6.62 -11.11 -4.63
CA GLY A 67 6.18 -10.41 -5.83
C GLY A 67 7.07 -9.28 -6.27
N LEU A 68 6.77 -8.82 -7.48
CA LEU A 68 7.46 -7.77 -8.19
C LEU A 68 6.43 -6.90 -8.92
N HIS A 69 6.49 -5.60 -8.67
CA HIS A 69 5.76 -4.56 -9.38
C HIS A 69 6.75 -3.86 -10.33
N VAL A 70 6.41 -3.78 -11.61
CA VAL A 70 7.19 -3.08 -12.64
C VAL A 70 6.31 -2.18 -13.49
N ASP A 71 6.92 -1.28 -14.27
CA ASP A 71 6.25 -0.62 -15.38
C ASP A 71 5.72 -1.66 -16.36
N LEU A 72 4.62 -1.34 -17.04
CA LEU A 72 4.02 -2.17 -18.07
C LEU A 72 4.95 -2.23 -19.31
N PRO A 73 5.54 -3.40 -19.65
CA PRO A 73 6.45 -3.51 -20.79
C PRO A 73 5.67 -3.54 -22.10
N ALA A 74 5.30 -2.37 -22.62
CA ALA A 74 4.44 -2.25 -23.80
C ALA A 74 4.88 -3.11 -24.99
N ARG A 75 6.19 -3.11 -25.31
CA ARG A 75 6.74 -3.92 -26.42
C ARG A 75 6.49 -5.41 -26.27
N PHE A 76 6.57 -5.95 -25.04
CA PHE A 76 6.28 -7.36 -24.79
C PHE A 76 4.81 -7.68 -25.08
N PHE A 77 3.91 -6.78 -24.67
CA PHE A 77 2.47 -6.96 -24.87
C PHE A 77 2.01 -6.68 -26.30
N ASP A 78 2.65 -5.77 -27.03
CA ASP A 78 2.40 -5.55 -28.46
C ASP A 78 2.63 -6.84 -29.27
N ASP A 79 3.70 -7.57 -28.95
CA ASP A 79 3.99 -8.86 -29.55
C ASP A 79 2.98 -9.94 -29.10
N ALA A 80 2.56 -9.93 -27.85
CA ALA A 80 1.52 -10.84 -27.34
C ALA A 80 0.16 -10.63 -28.03
N ILE A 81 -0.23 -9.37 -28.26
CA ILE A 81 -1.44 -8.98 -29.00
C ILE A 81 -1.35 -9.49 -30.45
N SER A 82 -0.21 -9.26 -31.08
CA SER A 82 0.06 -9.71 -32.45
C SER A 82 0.02 -11.23 -32.58
N ALA A 83 0.61 -11.95 -31.62
CA ALA A 83 0.58 -13.40 -31.55
C ALA A 83 -0.85 -13.96 -31.32
N GLY A 84 -1.71 -13.20 -30.64
CA GLY A 84 -3.14 -13.49 -30.50
C GLY A 84 -3.97 -13.26 -31.77
N GLY A 85 -3.36 -12.75 -32.86
CA GLY A 85 -4.04 -12.49 -34.12
C GLY A 85 -4.68 -11.10 -34.22
N HIS A 86 -4.44 -10.22 -33.25
CA HIS A 86 -4.94 -8.85 -33.26
C HIS A 86 -3.87 -7.87 -33.76
N ARG A 87 -4.30 -6.78 -34.39
CA ARG A 87 -3.40 -5.68 -34.74
C ARG A 87 -3.33 -4.71 -33.57
N VAL A 88 -2.11 -4.36 -33.14
CA VAL A 88 -1.88 -3.31 -32.13
C VAL A 88 -2.47 -1.99 -32.64
N MET A 89 -3.41 -1.44 -31.87
CA MET A 89 -4.05 -0.15 -32.13
C MET A 89 -3.18 0.99 -31.56
N PRO A 90 -3.30 2.23 -32.07
CA PRO A 90 -2.52 3.38 -31.59
C PRO A 90 -2.95 3.87 -30.19
N ASN A 91 -3.92 3.20 -29.57
CA ASN A 91 -4.47 3.51 -28.26
C ASN A 91 -3.45 3.23 -27.14
N ARG A 92 -3.64 3.85 -25.98
CA ARG A 92 -2.88 3.48 -24.77
C ARG A 92 -3.22 2.04 -24.38
N LEU A 93 -2.21 1.18 -24.30
CA LEU A 93 -2.36 -0.17 -23.79
C LEU A 93 -2.59 -0.14 -22.28
N ALA A 94 -3.56 -0.92 -21.80
CA ALA A 94 -3.68 -1.29 -20.40
C ALA A 94 -3.74 -2.82 -20.26
N VAL A 95 -3.26 -3.32 -19.13
CA VAL A 95 -3.31 -4.75 -18.81
C VAL A 95 -3.86 -4.95 -17.41
N GLY A 96 -4.84 -5.83 -17.29
CA GLY A 96 -5.31 -6.39 -16.03
C GLY A 96 -4.58 -7.68 -15.72
N MET A 97 -3.94 -7.81 -14.56
CA MET A 97 -3.41 -9.06 -14.03
C MET A 97 -4.39 -9.62 -13.00
N ILE A 98 -5.07 -10.72 -13.33
CA ILE A 98 -6.26 -11.18 -12.63
C ILE A 98 -6.06 -12.62 -12.15
N PHE A 99 -6.41 -12.83 -10.89
CA PHE A 99 -6.60 -14.15 -10.29
C PHE A 99 -8.08 -14.51 -10.39
N LEU A 100 -8.35 -15.63 -11.05
CA LEU A 100 -9.68 -16.18 -11.27
C LEU A 100 -9.86 -17.48 -10.47
N PRO A 101 -11.12 -17.87 -10.20
CA PRO A 101 -11.42 -19.20 -9.68
C PRO A 101 -10.86 -20.28 -10.61
N ARG A 102 -10.10 -21.23 -10.06
CA ARG A 102 -9.44 -22.29 -10.86
C ARG A 102 -10.25 -23.57 -10.96
N THR A 103 -10.94 -23.95 -9.88
CA THR A 103 -11.63 -25.24 -9.76
C THR A 103 -13.11 -25.18 -10.14
N ASP A 104 -13.64 -23.98 -10.36
CA ASP A 104 -15.02 -23.74 -10.77
C ASP A 104 -15.01 -22.95 -12.08
N LEU A 105 -15.19 -23.66 -13.19
CA LEU A 105 -15.20 -23.07 -14.53
C LEU A 105 -16.41 -22.14 -14.74
N GLY A 106 -17.53 -22.40 -14.08
CA GLY A 106 -18.71 -21.53 -14.17
C GLY A 106 -18.44 -20.18 -13.51
N ALA A 107 -17.85 -20.20 -12.31
CA ALA A 107 -17.39 -19.00 -11.63
C ALA A 107 -16.29 -18.27 -12.39
N GLN A 108 -15.39 -19.01 -13.06
CA GLN A 108 -14.34 -18.44 -13.90
C GLN A 108 -14.93 -17.64 -15.08
N GLU A 109 -15.86 -18.23 -15.84
CA GLU A 109 -16.50 -17.52 -16.97
C GLU A 109 -17.39 -16.36 -16.50
N ALA A 110 -18.07 -16.50 -15.36
CA ALA A 110 -18.81 -15.39 -14.75
C ALA A 110 -17.88 -14.20 -14.44
N CYS A 111 -16.71 -14.47 -13.82
CA CYS A 111 -15.71 -13.45 -13.57
C CYS A 111 -15.22 -12.78 -14.86
N ARG A 112 -14.90 -13.56 -15.91
CA ARG A 112 -14.48 -12.99 -17.20
C ARG A 112 -15.56 -12.11 -17.80
N THR A 113 -16.82 -12.57 -17.76
CA THR A 113 -17.97 -11.82 -18.27
C THR A 113 -18.15 -10.49 -17.54
N ILE A 114 -18.02 -10.46 -16.21
CA ILE A 114 -18.09 -9.21 -15.44
C ILE A 114 -16.96 -8.27 -15.83
N VAL A 115 -15.72 -8.78 -15.88
CA VAL A 115 -14.53 -7.98 -16.25
C VAL A 115 -14.71 -7.38 -17.64
N GLU A 116 -15.08 -8.18 -18.63
CA GLU A 116 -15.30 -7.73 -20.00
C GLU A 116 -16.44 -6.70 -20.07
N SER A 117 -17.56 -6.96 -19.41
CA SER A 117 -18.72 -6.06 -19.40
C SER A 117 -18.35 -4.69 -18.87
N GLU A 118 -17.65 -4.61 -17.73
CA GLU A 118 -17.26 -3.33 -17.12
C GLU A 118 -16.24 -2.54 -17.96
N ILE A 119 -15.35 -3.24 -18.67
CA ILE A 119 -14.39 -2.60 -19.59
C ILE A 119 -15.10 -2.07 -20.84
N ILE A 120 -16.05 -2.83 -21.39
CA ILE A 120 -16.85 -2.43 -22.56
C ILE A 120 -17.80 -1.28 -22.21
N GLU A 121 -18.46 -1.33 -21.04
CA GLU A 121 -19.33 -0.26 -20.53
C GLU A 121 -18.55 1.05 -20.31
N ALA A 122 -17.26 0.96 -19.95
CA ALA A 122 -16.37 2.11 -19.89
C ALA A 122 -15.92 2.64 -21.26
N GLY A 123 -16.33 2.00 -22.36
CA GLY A 123 -16.03 2.41 -23.74
C GLY A 123 -14.67 1.97 -24.26
N TYR A 124 -14.01 1.01 -23.60
CA TYR A 124 -12.72 0.50 -24.04
C TYR A 124 -12.85 -0.77 -24.89
N THR A 125 -11.82 -1.04 -25.71
CA THR A 125 -11.79 -2.22 -26.57
C THR A 125 -10.91 -3.30 -25.95
N ILE A 126 -11.34 -4.55 -26.00
CA ILE A 126 -10.61 -5.68 -25.46
C ILE A 126 -9.88 -6.38 -26.61
N TYR A 127 -8.56 -6.56 -26.49
CA TYR A 127 -7.80 -7.39 -27.42
C TYR A 127 -8.06 -8.87 -27.14
N GLY A 128 -8.11 -9.25 -25.87
CA GLY A 128 -8.41 -10.60 -25.44
C GLY A 128 -7.71 -10.98 -24.14
N TRP A 129 -7.98 -12.19 -23.69
CA TRP A 129 -7.33 -12.81 -22.55
C TRP A 129 -6.05 -13.53 -22.97
N ARG A 130 -5.03 -13.46 -22.11
CA ARG A 130 -3.78 -14.19 -22.20
C ARG A 130 -3.61 -14.98 -20.91
N GLN A 131 -3.61 -16.30 -21.01
CA GLN A 131 -3.19 -17.14 -19.89
C GLN A 131 -1.71 -16.88 -19.62
N VAL A 132 -1.37 -16.57 -18.35
CA VAL A 132 0.02 -16.27 -17.99
C VAL A 132 0.81 -17.58 -17.95
N PRO A 133 1.93 -17.70 -18.69
CA PRO A 133 2.80 -18.85 -18.58
C PRO A 133 3.31 -18.98 -17.15
N VAL A 134 3.09 -20.14 -16.52
CA VAL A 134 3.58 -20.42 -15.17
C VAL A 134 4.24 -21.79 -15.07
N ASP A 135 5.34 -21.87 -14.32
CA ASP A 135 5.94 -23.15 -13.94
C ASP A 135 5.48 -23.56 -12.54
N VAL A 136 4.52 -24.48 -12.47
CA VAL A 136 3.99 -24.96 -11.18
C VAL A 136 4.92 -25.96 -10.47
N SER A 137 6.04 -26.36 -11.06
CA SER A 137 6.97 -27.31 -10.44
C SER A 137 7.74 -26.71 -9.26
N VAL A 138 7.85 -25.37 -9.22
CA VAL A 138 8.56 -24.63 -8.17
C VAL A 138 7.71 -24.26 -6.96
N ILE A 139 6.40 -24.54 -6.99
CA ILE A 139 5.50 -24.30 -5.84
C ILE A 139 5.20 -25.59 -5.08
N GLY A 140 4.96 -25.45 -3.78
CA GLY A 140 4.60 -26.56 -2.91
C GLY A 140 3.12 -26.93 -2.97
N LEU A 141 2.74 -28.00 -2.25
CA LEU A 141 1.38 -28.56 -2.32
C LEU A 141 0.32 -27.59 -1.78
N LYS A 142 0.63 -26.84 -0.71
CA LYS A 142 -0.32 -25.86 -0.12
C LYS A 142 -0.57 -24.70 -1.07
N ALA A 143 0.49 -24.12 -1.63
CA ALA A 143 0.37 -23.06 -2.64
C ALA A 143 -0.40 -23.54 -3.88
N GLN A 144 -0.12 -24.76 -4.35
CA GLN A 144 -0.79 -25.34 -5.52
C GLN A 144 -2.28 -25.62 -5.30
N ALA A 145 -2.68 -25.97 -4.07
CA ALA A 145 -4.08 -26.23 -3.71
C ALA A 145 -4.93 -24.96 -3.74
N THR A 146 -4.36 -23.81 -3.34
CA THR A 146 -5.03 -22.51 -3.33
C THR A 146 -4.73 -21.65 -4.56
N ARG A 147 -3.97 -22.19 -5.53
CA ARG A 147 -3.53 -21.47 -6.73
C ARG A 147 -4.73 -21.02 -7.56
N PRO A 148 -4.87 -19.71 -7.84
CA PRO A 148 -5.87 -19.21 -8.76
C PRO A 148 -5.50 -19.55 -10.21
N GLU A 149 -6.46 -19.40 -11.11
CA GLU A 149 -6.12 -19.31 -12.52
C GLU A 149 -5.62 -17.89 -12.80
N ILE A 150 -4.46 -17.76 -13.46
CA ILE A 150 -3.76 -16.49 -13.58
C ILE A 150 -3.82 -16.05 -15.03
N GLU A 151 -4.58 -14.99 -15.27
CA GLU A 151 -4.83 -14.51 -16.62
C GLU A 151 -4.64 -13.00 -16.70
N GLN A 152 -4.22 -12.56 -17.89
CA GLN A 152 -4.08 -11.17 -18.25
C GLN A 152 -5.16 -10.79 -19.25
N ILE A 153 -5.80 -9.64 -19.05
CA ILE A 153 -6.68 -9.05 -20.06
C ILE A 153 -5.99 -7.82 -20.66
N MET A 154 -5.87 -7.79 -21.99
CA MET A 154 -5.22 -6.70 -22.72
C MET A 154 -6.29 -5.76 -23.29
N ILE A 155 -6.16 -4.47 -22.99
CA ILE A 155 -7.18 -3.46 -23.25
C ILE A 155 -6.57 -2.34 -24.11
N ALA A 156 -7.26 -1.98 -25.18
CA ALA A 156 -7.03 -0.77 -25.93
C ALA A 156 -7.85 0.36 -25.29
N GLY A 157 -7.15 1.24 -24.58
CA GLY A 157 -7.70 2.39 -23.88
C GLY A 157 -8.03 3.57 -24.81
N PRO A 158 -7.98 4.82 -24.32
CA PRO A 158 -8.16 6.00 -25.16
C PRO A 158 -6.95 6.25 -26.07
N LEU A 159 -7.14 7.10 -27.08
CA LEU A 159 -6.02 7.59 -27.88
C LEU A 159 -5.12 8.49 -27.01
N PRO A 160 -3.78 8.39 -27.13
CA PRO A 160 -2.84 9.14 -26.29
C PRO A 160 -3.06 10.66 -26.23
N ASP A 161 -3.54 11.25 -27.33
CA ASP A 161 -3.81 12.70 -27.48
C ASP A 161 -5.19 13.13 -26.96
N THR A 162 -6.08 12.18 -26.67
CA THR A 162 -7.44 12.46 -26.21
C THR A 162 -7.58 12.49 -24.69
N VAL A 163 -6.88 11.57 -24.01
CA VAL A 163 -6.90 11.43 -22.56
C VAL A 163 -5.47 11.18 -22.10
N ASP A 164 -5.01 11.97 -21.13
CA ASP A 164 -3.69 11.77 -20.55
C ASP A 164 -3.62 10.44 -19.78
N ALA A 165 -2.41 10.01 -19.46
CA ALA A 165 -2.23 8.74 -18.78
C ALA A 165 -2.77 8.75 -17.34
N ALA A 166 -2.80 9.89 -16.65
CA ALA A 166 -3.26 9.98 -15.27
C ALA A 166 -4.79 9.81 -15.19
N GLU A 167 -5.52 10.43 -16.11
CA GLU A 167 -6.97 10.30 -16.23
C GLU A 167 -7.35 8.90 -16.73
N PHE A 168 -6.57 8.29 -17.62
CA PHE A 168 -6.81 6.89 -18.00
C PHE A 168 -6.61 5.93 -16.82
N GLU A 169 -5.57 6.12 -16.00
CA GLU A 169 -5.38 5.35 -14.78
C GLU A 169 -6.54 5.53 -13.77
N LYS A 170 -7.05 6.76 -13.62
CA LYS A 170 -8.22 7.04 -12.78
C LYS A 170 -9.46 6.28 -13.27
N ASN A 171 -9.69 6.26 -14.58
CA ASN A 171 -10.79 5.51 -15.17
C ASN A 171 -10.64 3.99 -15.00
N LEU A 172 -9.43 3.45 -15.17
CA LEU A 172 -9.14 2.03 -14.90
C LEU A 172 -9.34 1.67 -13.42
N TYR A 173 -8.98 2.59 -12.51
CA TYR A 173 -9.28 2.44 -11.08
C TYR A 173 -10.79 2.30 -10.87
N LEU A 174 -11.61 3.19 -11.43
CA LEU A 174 -13.07 3.11 -11.32
C LEU A 174 -13.65 1.82 -11.91
N VAL A 175 -13.19 1.42 -13.11
CA VAL A 175 -13.56 0.14 -13.73
C VAL A 175 -13.24 -1.02 -12.80
N ARG A 176 -12.04 -1.05 -12.22
CA ARG A 176 -11.64 -2.08 -11.26
C ARG A 176 -12.57 -2.13 -10.05
N ARG A 177 -12.94 -0.97 -9.49
CA ARG A 177 -13.84 -0.88 -8.33
C ARG A 177 -15.24 -1.40 -8.66
N ARG A 178 -15.77 -1.09 -9.84
CA ARG A 178 -17.05 -1.65 -10.32
C ARG A 178 -17.00 -3.16 -10.50
N ILE A 179 -15.92 -3.69 -11.08
CA ILE A 179 -15.70 -5.14 -11.20
C ILE A 179 -15.69 -5.79 -9.81
N GLU A 180 -14.86 -5.28 -8.88
CA GLU A 180 -14.76 -5.80 -7.52
C GLU A 180 -16.14 -5.82 -6.82
N LYS A 181 -16.92 -4.73 -6.97
CA LYS A 181 -18.25 -4.61 -6.38
C LYS A 181 -19.25 -5.62 -6.97
N ARG A 182 -19.24 -5.82 -8.29
CA ARG A 182 -20.12 -6.80 -8.97
C ARG A 182 -19.78 -8.23 -8.60
N VAL A 183 -18.50 -8.58 -8.57
CA VAL A 183 -18.03 -9.91 -8.14
C VAL A 183 -18.48 -10.22 -6.72
N ILE A 184 -18.39 -9.26 -5.80
CA ILE A 184 -18.88 -9.40 -4.42
C ILE A 184 -20.41 -9.59 -4.40
N ALA A 185 -21.15 -8.80 -5.18
CA ALA A 185 -22.61 -8.91 -5.27
C ALA A 185 -23.06 -10.26 -5.83
N GLU A 186 -22.31 -10.84 -6.76
CA GLU A 186 -22.51 -12.19 -7.30
C GLU A 186 -21.97 -13.30 -6.38
N GLN A 187 -21.37 -12.93 -5.25
CA GLN A 187 -20.83 -13.85 -4.23
C GLN A 187 -19.77 -14.82 -4.78
N VAL A 188 -19.02 -14.39 -5.81
CA VAL A 188 -17.98 -15.22 -6.40
C VAL A 188 -16.71 -15.15 -5.54
N GLN A 189 -16.26 -16.31 -5.06
CA GLN A 189 -15.03 -16.44 -4.28
C GLN A 189 -13.82 -16.73 -5.19
N GLY A 190 -12.62 -16.36 -4.74
CA GLY A 190 -11.38 -16.69 -5.46
C GLY A 190 -11.05 -15.74 -6.62
N PHE A 191 -11.72 -14.60 -6.71
CA PHE A 191 -11.42 -13.53 -7.67
C PHE A 191 -10.58 -12.42 -7.02
N TYR A 192 -9.53 -11.95 -7.71
CA TYR A 192 -8.75 -10.80 -7.28
C TYR A 192 -8.01 -10.14 -8.44
N ILE A 193 -8.03 -8.80 -8.50
CA ILE A 193 -7.26 -8.03 -9.48
C ILE A 193 -5.96 -7.55 -8.81
N CYS A 194 -4.82 -8.09 -9.24
CA CYS A 194 -3.50 -7.69 -8.75
C CYS A 194 -3.17 -6.27 -9.21
N SER A 195 -3.32 -6.02 -10.50
CA SER A 195 -3.15 -4.71 -11.13
C SER A 195 -4.13 -4.57 -12.30
N LEU A 196 -4.62 -3.36 -12.56
CA LEU A 196 -5.33 -3.00 -13.78
C LEU A 196 -4.90 -1.58 -14.13
N SER A 197 -3.93 -1.47 -15.03
CA SER A 197 -3.19 -0.22 -15.25
C SER A 197 -2.60 -0.18 -16.67
N CYS A 198 -2.42 1.04 -17.19
CA CYS A 198 -1.64 1.37 -18.38
C CYS A 198 -0.18 1.74 -18.06
N ARG A 199 0.18 1.82 -16.78
CA ARG A 199 1.52 2.17 -16.31
C ARG A 199 2.24 1.02 -15.65
N SER A 200 1.56 0.19 -14.86
CA SER A 200 2.20 -0.85 -14.05
C SER A 200 1.56 -2.22 -14.18
N ILE A 201 2.35 -3.24 -13.85
CA ILE A 201 1.89 -4.62 -13.74
C ILE A 201 2.56 -5.32 -12.56
N ILE A 202 1.81 -6.16 -11.85
CA ILE A 202 2.27 -6.83 -10.64
C ILE A 202 2.28 -8.35 -10.84
N TYR A 203 3.46 -8.95 -10.73
CA TYR A 203 3.67 -10.39 -10.72
C TYR A 203 3.91 -10.83 -9.28
N LYS A 204 2.93 -11.49 -8.67
CA LYS A 204 3.01 -11.97 -7.28
C LYS A 204 2.39 -13.35 -7.11
N GLY A 205 2.68 -14.01 -6.00
CA GLY A 205 2.10 -15.31 -5.68
C GLY A 205 2.75 -15.98 -4.48
N LEU A 206 2.39 -17.25 -4.27
CA LEU A 206 2.87 -18.07 -3.15
C LEU A 206 4.02 -18.98 -3.60
N PHE A 207 5.22 -18.42 -3.63
CA PHE A 207 6.48 -19.10 -3.92
C PHE A 207 7.59 -18.43 -3.12
N LEU A 208 8.74 -19.07 -3.02
CA LEU A 208 9.95 -18.43 -2.51
C LEU A 208 10.36 -17.27 -3.42
N ALA A 209 10.82 -16.15 -2.85
CA ALA A 209 11.28 -14.99 -3.63
C ALA A 209 12.31 -15.34 -4.70
N GLU A 210 13.23 -16.28 -4.43
CA GLU A 210 14.23 -16.72 -5.39
C GLU A 210 13.61 -17.40 -6.63
N SER A 211 12.44 -18.02 -6.47
CA SER A 211 11.72 -18.75 -7.51
C SER A 211 10.77 -17.87 -8.32
N LEU A 212 10.67 -16.56 -8.06
CA LEU A 212 9.76 -15.63 -8.77
C LEU A 212 9.91 -15.75 -10.29
N SER A 213 11.15 -15.64 -10.79
CA SER A 213 11.42 -15.68 -12.24
C SER A 213 11.27 -17.08 -12.84
N ASP A 214 11.29 -18.12 -12.01
CA ASP A 214 11.05 -19.49 -12.46
C ASP A 214 9.55 -19.75 -12.58
N PHE A 215 8.77 -19.34 -11.58
CA PHE A 215 7.31 -19.43 -11.61
C PHE A 215 6.71 -18.55 -12.71
N TYR A 216 7.24 -17.34 -12.94
CA TYR A 216 6.81 -16.44 -14.02
C TYR A 216 7.92 -16.23 -15.06
N PRO A 217 8.00 -17.09 -16.11
CA PRO A 217 9.00 -16.98 -17.16
C PRO A 217 9.00 -15.66 -17.92
N ASP A 218 7.86 -14.95 -17.98
CA ASP A 218 7.76 -13.62 -18.59
C ASP A 218 8.84 -12.65 -18.04
N LEU A 219 9.16 -12.73 -16.75
CA LEU A 219 10.16 -11.88 -16.09
C LEU A 219 11.61 -12.17 -16.51
N LYS A 220 11.85 -13.26 -17.25
CA LYS A 220 13.15 -13.59 -17.84
C LYS A 220 13.34 -12.94 -19.21
N ASP A 221 12.28 -12.46 -19.85
CA ASP A 221 12.34 -11.86 -21.18
C ASP A 221 13.05 -10.50 -21.18
N ASP A 222 13.92 -10.25 -22.16
CA ASP A 222 14.69 -9.01 -22.25
C ASP A 222 13.84 -7.78 -22.54
N ARG A 223 12.62 -7.97 -23.08
CA ARG A 223 11.65 -6.89 -23.32
C ARG A 223 11.00 -6.38 -22.02
N PHE A 224 11.15 -7.10 -20.91
CA PHE A 224 10.75 -6.60 -19.59
C PHE A 224 11.75 -5.54 -19.10
N THR A 225 11.55 -4.32 -19.59
CA THR A 225 12.26 -3.11 -19.16
C THR A 225 11.35 -2.27 -18.28
N SER A 226 11.90 -1.65 -17.24
CA SER A 226 11.14 -0.80 -16.33
C SER A 226 11.96 0.39 -15.84
N ARG A 227 11.32 1.52 -15.52
CA ARG A 227 11.95 2.64 -14.82
C ARG A 227 11.99 2.42 -13.31
N VAL A 228 11.00 1.70 -12.77
CA VAL A 228 10.91 1.34 -11.34
C VAL A 228 10.56 -0.13 -11.15
N ALA A 229 11.13 -0.78 -10.16
CA ALA A 229 10.77 -2.12 -9.74
C ALA A 229 10.65 -2.15 -8.22
N ILE A 230 9.45 -2.46 -7.70
CA ILE A 230 9.20 -2.64 -6.26
C ILE A 230 9.09 -4.14 -6.01
N PHE A 231 9.82 -4.63 -5.01
CA PHE A 231 9.84 -6.05 -4.68
C PHE A 231 9.53 -6.28 -3.20
N HIS A 232 8.96 -7.43 -2.91
CA HIS A 232 8.60 -7.81 -1.55
C HIS A 232 8.65 -9.33 -1.35
N GLN A 233 9.13 -9.75 -0.19
CA GLN A 233 9.03 -11.11 0.33
C GLN A 233 8.31 -11.09 1.67
N ARG A 234 7.18 -11.78 1.75
CA ARG A 234 6.32 -11.85 2.93
C ARG A 234 6.83 -12.89 3.93
N TYR A 235 6.65 -12.60 5.21
CA TYR A 235 6.62 -13.56 6.32
C TYR A 235 5.32 -13.30 7.07
N SER A 236 4.51 -14.33 7.26
CA SER A 236 3.26 -14.24 8.00
C SER A 236 3.28 -15.11 9.23
N THR A 237 2.53 -14.70 10.25
CA THR A 237 2.26 -15.55 11.41
C THR A 237 1.20 -16.62 11.12
N ASN A 238 0.67 -16.70 9.89
CA ASN A 238 -0.36 -17.66 9.50
C ASN A 238 0.18 -18.90 8.80
N THR A 239 -0.52 -20.03 8.95
CA THR A 239 -0.22 -21.30 8.27
C THR A 239 -1.10 -21.53 7.03
N PHE A 240 -1.94 -20.55 6.68
CA PHE A 240 -2.93 -20.63 5.60
C PHE A 240 -2.60 -19.57 4.53
N PRO A 241 -1.66 -19.86 3.62
CA PRO A 241 -1.16 -18.85 2.70
C PRO A 241 -2.24 -18.53 1.65
N GLN A 242 -2.45 -17.25 1.38
CA GLN A 242 -3.42 -16.75 0.41
C GLN A 242 -2.72 -15.92 -0.67
N TRP A 243 -2.93 -16.27 -1.94
CA TRP A 243 -2.26 -15.65 -3.10
C TRP A 243 -2.46 -14.14 -3.18
N TRP A 244 -3.68 -13.66 -2.89
CA TRP A 244 -4.02 -12.24 -3.01
C TRP A 244 -3.37 -11.36 -1.93
N LEU A 245 -2.97 -11.96 -0.79
CA LEU A 245 -2.25 -11.26 0.31
C LEU A 245 -0.75 -11.13 0.05
N ALA A 246 -0.20 -11.81 -0.95
CA ALA A 246 1.17 -11.56 -1.40
C ALA A 246 1.31 -10.09 -1.82
N GLN A 247 2.49 -9.53 -1.64
CA GLN A 247 2.85 -8.16 -1.99
C GLN A 247 3.88 -8.16 -3.14
N PRO A 248 4.04 -7.06 -3.90
CA PRO A 248 3.43 -5.73 -3.72
C PRO A 248 1.90 -5.66 -3.89
N PHE A 249 1.30 -4.64 -3.31
CA PHE A 249 -0.04 -4.17 -3.68
C PHE A 249 0.05 -3.12 -4.79
N ARG A 250 -1.05 -2.43 -5.09
CA ARG A 250 -1.22 -1.64 -6.34
C ARG A 250 -0.28 -0.45 -6.40
N CYS A 251 -0.09 0.22 -5.28
CA CYS A 251 0.75 1.41 -5.15
C CYS A 251 1.91 1.19 -4.18
N LEU A 252 1.84 0.22 -3.27
CA LEU A 252 2.88 0.05 -2.25
C LEU A 252 3.25 -1.39 -1.92
N ALA A 253 4.46 -1.53 -1.36
CA ALA A 253 4.89 -2.66 -0.58
C ALA A 253 5.34 -2.18 0.81
N HIS A 254 5.04 -2.97 1.83
CA HIS A 254 5.18 -2.59 3.22
C HIS A 254 5.88 -3.69 4.01
N ASN A 255 6.99 -3.29 4.64
CA ASN A 255 7.59 -4.05 5.71
C ASN A 255 7.19 -3.47 7.06
N GLY A 256 6.37 -4.20 7.82
CA GLY A 256 5.98 -3.81 9.16
C GLY A 256 4.51 -4.07 9.45
N GLU A 257 3.95 -3.34 10.41
CA GLU A 257 2.59 -3.53 10.90
C GLU A 257 1.98 -2.19 11.29
N ILE A 258 0.76 -1.91 10.82
CA ILE A 258 0.03 -0.69 11.19
C ILE A 258 -0.77 -0.94 12.46
N ASN A 259 -0.27 -0.48 13.61
CA ASN A 259 -0.88 -0.73 14.92
C ASN A 259 -2.12 0.14 15.18
N THR A 260 -2.32 1.23 14.43
CA THR A 260 -3.54 2.07 14.51
C THR A 260 -4.67 1.63 13.57
N ILE A 261 -4.51 0.50 12.87
CA ILE A 261 -5.39 0.10 11.75
C ILE A 261 -6.89 0.09 12.07
N ARG A 262 -7.29 -0.32 13.27
CA ARG A 262 -8.71 -0.34 13.66
C ARG A 262 -9.30 1.06 13.72
N GLY A 263 -8.56 2.02 14.28
CA GLY A 263 -8.96 3.42 14.30
C GLY A 263 -9.05 3.98 12.89
N ASN A 264 -8.01 3.75 12.07
CA ASN A 264 -7.94 4.27 10.72
C ASN A 264 -9.06 3.72 9.82
N LYS A 265 -9.38 2.42 9.91
CA LYS A 265 -10.50 1.80 9.20
C LYS A 265 -11.83 2.47 9.55
N ASN A 266 -12.06 2.75 10.84
CA ASN A 266 -13.29 3.40 11.29
C ASN A 266 -13.37 4.86 10.86
N TRP A 267 -12.28 5.62 10.94
CA TRP A 267 -12.22 6.99 10.43
C TRP A 267 -12.47 7.04 8.92
N MET A 268 -11.97 6.06 8.18
CA MET A 268 -12.17 6.00 6.74
C MET A 268 -13.64 5.87 6.33
N LEU A 269 -14.49 5.23 7.16
CA LEU A 269 -15.95 5.18 6.92
C LEU A 269 -16.58 6.58 6.92
N SER A 270 -15.98 7.54 7.63
CA SER A 270 -16.42 8.93 7.65
C SER A 270 -15.74 9.76 6.55
N HIS A 271 -14.43 9.55 6.34
CA HIS A 271 -13.66 10.26 5.32
C HIS A 271 -14.08 9.93 3.89
N GLU A 272 -14.45 8.66 3.62
CA GLU A 272 -14.79 8.21 2.27
C GLU A 272 -15.99 8.95 1.68
N ILE A 273 -16.92 9.46 2.51
CA ILE A 273 -18.10 10.20 2.05
C ILE A 273 -17.67 11.47 1.30
N LYS A 274 -16.84 12.31 1.94
CA LYS A 274 -16.38 13.58 1.36
C LYS A 274 -15.30 13.36 0.32
N MET A 275 -14.35 12.46 0.58
CA MET A 275 -13.26 12.17 -0.35
C MET A 275 -13.80 11.66 -1.69
N ALA A 276 -14.77 10.74 -1.66
CA ALA A 276 -15.35 10.19 -2.87
C ALA A 276 -16.11 11.25 -3.68
N SER A 277 -16.92 12.07 -3.01
CA SER A 277 -17.72 13.12 -3.65
C SER A 277 -16.84 14.19 -4.31
N LEU A 278 -15.77 14.63 -3.65
CA LEU A 278 -14.88 15.67 -4.18
C LEU A 278 -14.03 15.18 -5.36
N ALA A 279 -13.52 13.95 -5.29
CA ALA A 279 -12.55 13.45 -6.27
C ALA A 279 -13.18 12.73 -7.48
N PHE A 280 -14.35 12.10 -7.28
CA PHE A 280 -14.96 11.21 -8.27
C PHE A 280 -16.40 11.63 -8.65
N GLY A 281 -16.95 12.68 -8.06
CA GLY A 281 -18.23 13.26 -8.46
C GLY A 281 -19.38 12.25 -8.42
N GLU A 282 -20.10 12.09 -9.53
CA GLU A 282 -21.22 11.14 -9.66
C GLU A 282 -20.79 9.67 -9.51
N GLN A 283 -19.51 9.35 -9.73
CA GLN A 283 -18.96 8.00 -9.61
C GLN A 283 -18.50 7.69 -8.17
N SER A 284 -18.83 8.54 -7.20
CA SER A 284 -18.42 8.37 -5.79
C SER A 284 -18.92 7.07 -5.15
N GLU A 285 -20.02 6.50 -5.62
CA GLU A 285 -20.58 5.26 -5.09
C GLU A 285 -19.88 3.99 -5.61
N ASP A 286 -19.12 4.10 -6.69
CA ASP A 286 -18.35 2.98 -7.25
C ASP A 286 -17.14 2.67 -6.37
N ILE A 287 -16.57 3.67 -5.72
CA ILE A 287 -15.34 3.51 -4.93
C ILE A 287 -15.60 3.01 -3.50
N LYS A 288 -16.81 3.21 -2.97
CA LYS A 288 -17.17 2.85 -1.59
C LYS A 288 -17.55 1.36 -1.45
N PRO A 289 -17.14 0.67 -0.37
CA PRO A 289 -16.23 1.14 0.67
C PRO A 289 -14.78 1.17 0.18
N VAL A 290 -14.02 2.23 0.47
CA VAL A 290 -12.63 2.38 -0.05
C VAL A 290 -11.74 1.21 0.39
N ILE A 291 -11.87 0.80 1.66
CA ILE A 291 -11.17 -0.34 2.22
C ILE A 291 -12.06 -1.59 2.08
N PRO A 292 -11.65 -2.60 1.30
CA PRO A 292 -12.42 -3.83 1.17
C PRO A 292 -12.54 -4.57 2.51
N ALA A 293 -13.66 -5.27 2.70
CA ALA A 293 -13.83 -6.16 3.85
C ALA A 293 -12.76 -7.26 3.85
N GLY A 294 -12.20 -7.57 5.02
CA GLY A 294 -11.14 -8.59 5.16
C GLY A 294 -9.76 -8.16 4.68
N ALA A 295 -9.57 -6.90 4.25
CA ALA A 295 -8.24 -6.38 3.91
C ALA A 295 -7.28 -6.45 5.10
N SER A 296 -6.04 -6.93 4.86
CA SER A 296 -4.94 -6.78 5.81
C SER A 296 -4.66 -5.30 6.09
N ASP A 297 -3.86 -5.02 7.11
CA ASP A 297 -3.43 -3.67 7.45
C ASP A 297 -2.78 -2.95 6.26
N THR A 298 -1.92 -3.65 5.53
CA THR A 298 -1.20 -3.14 4.36
C THR A 298 -2.13 -3.00 3.16
N ALA A 299 -3.04 -3.95 2.92
CA ALA A 299 -4.01 -3.85 1.84
C ALA A 299 -4.96 -2.65 2.06
N ALA A 300 -5.30 -2.36 3.31
CA ALA A 300 -6.09 -1.18 3.67
C ALA A 300 -5.29 0.12 3.46
N LEU A 301 -4.01 0.15 3.85
CA LEU A 301 -3.13 1.29 3.58
C LEU A 301 -2.99 1.54 2.08
N ASP A 302 -2.76 0.49 1.27
CA ASP A 302 -2.66 0.58 -0.19
C ASP A 302 -3.93 1.15 -0.83
N ALA A 303 -5.11 0.70 -0.38
CA ALA A 303 -6.39 1.17 -0.91
C ALA A 303 -6.60 2.67 -0.65
N VAL A 304 -6.26 3.16 0.55
CA VAL A 304 -6.37 4.59 0.89
C VAL A 304 -5.30 5.40 0.16
N PHE A 305 -4.07 4.89 0.09
CA PHE A 305 -2.96 5.52 -0.64
C PHE A 305 -3.31 5.69 -2.13
N GLU A 306 -3.83 4.64 -2.76
CA GLU A 306 -4.27 4.67 -4.15
C GLU A 306 -5.41 5.67 -4.34
N ALA A 307 -6.42 5.68 -3.46
CA ALA A 307 -7.53 6.63 -3.55
C ALA A 307 -7.03 8.09 -3.47
N ILE A 308 -6.08 8.39 -2.59
CA ILE A 308 -5.45 9.71 -2.50
C ILE A 308 -4.69 10.04 -3.79
N CYS A 309 -3.93 9.10 -4.34
CA CYS A 309 -3.19 9.33 -5.58
C CYS A 309 -4.11 9.56 -6.77
N ARG A 310 -5.15 8.73 -6.92
CA ARG A 310 -6.17 8.86 -7.99
C ARG A 310 -7.06 10.09 -7.81
N SER A 311 -7.08 10.69 -6.62
CA SER A 311 -7.72 12.00 -6.39
C SER A 311 -6.87 13.20 -6.84
N GLY A 312 -5.63 12.97 -7.29
CA GLY A 312 -4.75 14.00 -7.86
C GLY A 312 -3.57 14.41 -6.96
N ARG A 313 -3.33 13.73 -5.84
CA ARG A 313 -2.11 13.91 -5.04
C ARG A 313 -1.00 12.99 -5.54
N ASP A 314 0.25 13.39 -5.39
CA ASP A 314 1.38 12.53 -5.74
C ASP A 314 1.76 11.58 -4.59
N ALA A 315 2.50 10.52 -4.91
CA ALA A 315 2.94 9.52 -3.93
C ALA A 315 3.71 10.13 -2.73
N PRO A 316 4.63 11.11 -2.89
CA PRO A 316 5.25 11.80 -1.76
C PRO A 316 4.25 12.49 -0.83
N THR A 317 3.26 13.19 -1.38
CA THR A 317 2.21 13.86 -0.59
C THR A 317 1.33 12.83 0.13
N ALA A 318 0.94 11.75 -0.55
CA ALA A 318 0.18 10.66 0.07
C ALA A 318 0.95 10.02 1.23
N LYS A 319 2.27 9.82 1.09
CA LYS A 319 3.15 9.38 2.18
C LYS A 319 3.08 10.34 3.36
N LEU A 320 3.23 11.65 3.14
CA LEU A 320 3.19 12.64 4.23
C LEU A 320 1.81 12.76 4.89
N MET A 321 0.72 12.57 4.15
CA MET A 321 -0.64 12.57 4.70
C MET A 321 -0.91 11.36 5.59
N LEU A 322 -0.52 10.16 5.15
CA LEU A 322 -0.83 8.91 5.85
C LEU A 322 0.22 8.56 6.90
N VAL A 323 1.52 8.73 6.60
CA VAL A 323 2.65 8.35 7.44
C VAL A 323 3.60 9.56 7.60
N PRO A 324 3.14 10.63 8.29
CA PRO A 324 3.95 11.82 8.53
C PRO A 324 5.15 11.52 9.43
N GLU A 325 6.17 12.39 9.41
CA GLU A 325 7.23 12.34 10.40
C GLU A 325 6.74 12.82 11.78
N ALA A 326 7.54 12.57 12.83
CA ALA A 326 7.33 13.25 14.09
C ALA A 326 7.82 14.70 13.95
N TRP A 327 6.92 15.65 14.16
CA TRP A 327 7.21 17.08 14.04
C TRP A 327 6.96 17.78 15.38
N SER A 328 7.83 18.73 15.71
CA SER A 328 7.76 19.60 16.88
C SER A 328 7.97 21.05 16.46
N ASP A 329 7.51 22.01 17.29
CA ASP A 329 7.66 23.43 16.99
C ASP A 329 9.14 23.91 17.01
N GLU A 330 10.06 23.16 17.65
CA GLU A 330 11.46 23.58 17.84
C GLU A 330 12.40 23.11 16.72
N ASP A 331 12.21 21.90 16.18
CA ASP A 331 13.16 21.26 15.25
C ASP A 331 12.71 21.31 13.78
N THR A 332 11.46 21.70 13.54
CA THR A 332 10.83 21.63 12.21
C THR A 332 10.84 23.00 11.53
N PRO A 333 11.30 23.14 10.27
CA PRO A 333 11.20 24.40 9.54
C PRO A 333 9.77 24.94 9.51
N PRO A 334 9.54 26.27 9.65
CA PRO A 334 8.20 26.83 9.80
C PRO A 334 7.21 26.44 8.68
N ASN A 335 7.67 26.37 7.43
CA ASN A 335 6.84 25.98 6.30
C ASN A 335 6.43 24.50 6.38
N HIS A 336 7.37 23.63 6.78
CA HIS A 336 7.08 22.20 6.99
C HIS A 336 6.12 22.01 8.15
N LEU A 337 6.32 22.76 9.25
CA LEU A 337 5.43 22.73 10.41
C LEU A 337 4.01 23.16 10.06
N ALA A 338 3.84 24.21 9.25
CA ALA A 338 2.54 24.67 8.79
C ALA A 338 1.84 23.60 7.93
N MET A 339 2.58 23.01 6.99
CA MET A 339 2.12 21.89 6.17
C MET A 339 1.69 20.71 7.06
N TYR A 340 2.52 20.28 8.01
CA TYR A 340 2.21 19.16 8.89
C TYR A 340 0.99 19.41 9.78
N LYS A 341 0.84 20.62 10.36
CA LYS A 341 -0.35 21.01 11.11
C LYS A 341 -1.61 20.95 10.25
N TYR A 342 -1.52 21.37 9.00
CA TYR A 342 -2.63 21.24 8.05
C TYR A 342 -2.95 19.78 7.73
N LEU A 343 -1.96 18.97 7.33
CA LEU A 343 -2.21 17.57 6.96
C LEU A 343 -2.77 16.77 8.14
N ALA A 344 -2.30 17.02 9.36
CA ALA A 344 -2.82 16.40 10.59
C ALA A 344 -4.27 16.78 10.90
N SER A 345 -4.77 17.92 10.39
CA SER A 345 -6.19 18.29 10.49
C SER A 345 -7.08 17.56 9.48
N VAL A 346 -6.47 16.99 8.43
CA VAL A 346 -7.17 16.31 7.33
C VAL A 346 -7.18 14.79 7.52
N MET A 347 -6.05 14.20 7.92
CA MET A 347 -5.86 12.76 7.98
C MET A 347 -5.13 12.37 9.27
N GLU A 348 -5.70 11.43 10.01
CA GLU A 348 -5.03 10.81 11.14
C GLU A 348 -3.89 9.87 10.69
N PRO A 349 -2.76 9.84 11.42
CA PRO A 349 -1.62 8.99 11.05
C PRO A 349 -1.93 7.49 11.08
N TRP A 350 -1.46 6.80 10.06
CA TRP A 350 -1.36 5.35 9.97
C TRP A 350 -0.04 4.91 10.59
N ASP A 351 -0.04 4.75 11.90
CA ASP A 351 1.15 4.55 12.71
C ASP A 351 1.46 3.06 12.93
N GLY A 352 2.70 2.80 13.34
CA GLY A 352 3.28 1.47 13.48
C GLY A 352 4.60 1.34 12.72
N PRO A 353 5.40 0.29 12.98
CA PRO A 353 6.62 0.06 12.24
C PRO A 353 6.32 -0.03 10.75
N ALA A 354 6.95 0.80 9.91
CA ALA A 354 6.75 0.75 8.47
C ALA A 354 8.00 1.17 7.71
N ALA A 355 8.50 0.28 6.85
CA ALA A 355 9.35 0.64 5.73
C ALA A 355 8.54 0.42 4.44
N LEU A 356 8.41 1.47 3.64
CA LEU A 356 7.51 1.54 2.50
C LEU A 356 8.28 1.77 1.21
N ALA A 357 7.95 1.00 0.18
CA ALA A 357 8.30 1.26 -1.21
C ALA A 357 6.99 1.53 -1.97
N MET A 358 6.88 2.68 -2.62
CA MET A 358 5.63 3.23 -3.12
C MET A 358 5.80 3.79 -4.53
N THR A 359 4.72 3.77 -5.31
CA THR A 359 4.63 4.43 -6.61
C THR A 359 3.21 4.83 -6.97
N ASP A 360 3.04 5.98 -7.60
CA ASP A 360 1.82 6.40 -8.30
C ASP A 360 1.91 6.22 -9.83
N GLY A 361 3.01 5.63 -10.30
CA GLY A 361 3.37 5.45 -11.71
C GLY A 361 4.20 6.60 -12.31
N ARG A 362 4.35 7.72 -11.60
CA ARG A 362 5.28 8.81 -11.93
C ARG A 362 6.42 8.89 -10.91
N TRP A 363 6.09 8.82 -9.62
CA TRP A 363 7.07 8.91 -8.54
C TRP A 363 7.41 7.53 -8.03
N ALA A 364 8.70 7.24 -7.90
CA ALA A 364 9.20 6.08 -7.17
C ALA A 364 9.67 6.55 -5.79
N VAL A 365 8.99 6.15 -4.71
CA VAL A 365 9.21 6.68 -3.36
C VAL A 365 9.58 5.56 -2.40
N ALA A 366 10.62 5.78 -1.60
CA ALA A 366 10.92 4.94 -0.46
C ALA A 366 10.91 5.79 0.82
N GLY A 367 10.24 5.32 1.87
CA GLY A 367 10.10 6.07 3.10
C GLY A 367 9.87 5.17 4.32
N VAL A 368 10.02 5.75 5.50
CA VAL A 368 9.82 5.05 6.77
C VAL A 368 8.79 5.75 7.66
N ASP A 369 8.31 5.00 8.65
CA ASP A 369 7.46 5.49 9.73
C ASP A 369 8.16 6.56 10.56
N ARG A 370 7.36 7.26 11.36
CA ARG A 370 7.79 8.41 12.15
C ARG A 370 8.90 8.12 13.17
N ASN A 371 9.12 6.86 13.52
CA ASN A 371 10.13 6.39 14.47
C ASN A 371 11.23 5.55 13.80
N ALA A 372 11.14 5.31 12.48
CA ALA A 372 12.02 4.42 11.71
C ALA A 372 12.23 3.05 12.38
N LEU A 373 11.14 2.39 12.76
CA LEU A 373 11.18 1.11 13.47
C LEU A 373 11.59 -0.05 12.56
N ARG A 374 11.65 0.17 11.24
CA ARG A 374 12.11 -0.81 10.25
C ARG A 374 13.30 -0.26 9.44
N PRO A 375 14.30 -1.11 9.13
CA PRO A 375 15.48 -0.66 8.39
C PRO A 375 15.13 -0.37 6.94
N LEU A 376 15.68 0.72 6.41
CA LEU A 376 15.66 1.02 4.98
C LEU A 376 16.98 1.69 4.58
N ARG A 377 17.76 1.00 3.74
CA ARG A 377 19.08 1.42 3.24
C ARG A 377 18.98 1.72 1.76
N TYR A 378 19.79 2.65 1.28
CA TYR A 378 19.89 2.93 -0.15
C TYR A 378 21.33 2.99 -0.65
N THR A 379 21.51 2.69 -1.92
CA THR A 379 22.74 2.88 -2.69
C THR A 379 22.40 3.58 -4.00
N GLN A 380 23.09 4.68 -4.28
CA GLN A 380 23.03 5.38 -5.56
C GLN A 380 24.25 5.00 -6.38
N THR A 381 24.03 4.71 -7.66
CA THR A 381 25.09 4.31 -8.58
C THR A 381 25.37 5.36 -9.64
N SER A 382 26.59 5.36 -10.17
CA SER A 382 27.05 6.30 -11.20
C SER A 382 26.42 6.03 -12.58
N ASP A 383 25.85 4.85 -12.76
CA ASP A 383 25.11 4.42 -13.93
C ASP A 383 23.58 4.63 -13.78
N GLY A 384 23.18 5.46 -12.82
CA GLY A 384 21.82 6.00 -12.75
C GLY A 384 20.79 5.10 -12.09
N LEU A 385 21.18 4.26 -11.12
CA LEU A 385 20.25 3.50 -10.30
C LEU A 385 20.20 4.01 -8.86
N LEU A 386 18.99 4.09 -8.33
CA LEU A 386 18.72 4.14 -6.91
C LEU A 386 18.21 2.76 -6.47
N ILE A 387 18.98 2.07 -5.63
CA ILE A 387 18.64 0.77 -5.07
C ILE A 387 18.35 0.94 -3.58
N VAL A 388 17.12 0.63 -3.18
CA VAL A 388 16.64 0.75 -1.80
C VAL A 388 16.17 -0.61 -1.31
N GLY A 389 16.41 -0.91 -0.04
CA GLY A 389 15.62 -1.93 0.64
C GLY A 389 16.05 -2.21 2.08
N SER A 390 15.46 -3.25 2.65
CA SER A 390 15.56 -3.56 4.08
C SER A 390 16.98 -3.91 4.54
N GLU A 391 17.84 -4.34 3.61
CA GLU A 391 19.24 -4.68 3.88
C GLU A 391 20.16 -4.04 2.84
N THR A 392 21.45 -3.97 3.16
CA THR A 392 22.49 -3.60 2.18
C THR A 392 23.09 -4.88 1.57
N GLY A 393 23.56 -4.81 0.33
CA GLY A 393 24.18 -5.96 -0.35
C GLY A 393 23.20 -6.92 -1.03
N MET A 394 21.89 -6.59 -1.09
CA MET A 394 20.91 -7.40 -1.81
C MET A 394 21.19 -7.43 -3.33
N VAL A 395 21.77 -6.35 -3.86
CA VAL A 395 22.22 -6.28 -5.26
C VAL A 395 23.74 -6.10 -5.23
N GLN A 396 24.45 -6.95 -5.97
CA GLN A 396 25.90 -6.86 -6.11
C GLN A 396 26.23 -5.70 -7.06
N ILE A 397 26.95 -4.71 -6.55
CA ILE A 397 27.34 -3.51 -7.29
C ILE A 397 28.85 -3.32 -7.12
N PRO A 398 29.61 -3.10 -8.20
CA PRO A 398 31.02 -2.72 -8.06
C PRO A 398 31.16 -1.46 -7.22
N GLU A 399 32.03 -1.47 -6.21
CA GLU A 399 32.25 -0.29 -5.34
C GLU A 399 32.67 0.95 -6.13
N THR A 400 33.32 0.78 -7.27
CA THR A 400 33.69 1.88 -8.19
C THR A 400 32.49 2.61 -8.79
N ASN A 401 31.32 1.95 -8.83
CA ASN A 401 30.09 2.52 -9.38
C ASN A 401 29.22 3.15 -8.29
N VAL A 402 29.62 3.11 -7.01
CA VAL A 402 28.84 3.66 -5.91
C VAL A 402 29.09 5.16 -5.79
N VAL A 403 28.03 5.96 -5.95
CA VAL A 403 28.06 7.42 -5.75
C VAL A 403 27.76 7.75 -4.29
N ALA A 404 26.73 7.12 -3.72
CA ALA A 404 26.32 7.35 -2.34
C ALA A 404 25.75 6.07 -1.70
N LYS A 405 25.94 5.93 -0.40
CA LYS A 405 25.30 4.90 0.45
C LYS A 405 24.69 5.60 1.65
N GLY A 406 23.43 5.31 1.93
CA GLY A 406 22.72 5.96 3.04
C GLY A 406 21.65 5.08 3.68
N ARG A 407 20.90 5.69 4.59
CA ARG A 407 19.79 5.08 5.31
C ARG A 407 18.70 6.12 5.55
N MET A 408 17.47 5.67 5.73
CA MET A 408 16.39 6.52 6.19
C MET A 408 16.41 6.63 7.71
N GLY A 409 16.34 7.87 8.20
CA GLY A 409 16.01 8.19 9.58
C GLY A 409 14.50 8.32 9.80
N PRO A 410 14.07 8.55 11.05
CA PRO A 410 12.65 8.68 11.43
C PRO A 410 11.88 9.63 10.50
N GLY A 411 10.79 9.15 9.91
CA GLY A 411 9.90 9.92 9.04
C GLY A 411 10.44 10.29 7.65
N GLN A 412 11.72 9.98 7.36
CA GLN A 412 12.37 10.39 6.12
C GLN A 412 11.87 9.64 4.89
N MET A 413 12.07 10.24 3.72
CA MET A 413 11.84 9.61 2.42
C MET A 413 12.87 10.04 1.37
N ILE A 414 12.97 9.26 0.30
CA ILE A 414 13.67 9.60 -0.94
C ILE A 414 12.73 9.28 -2.11
N ALA A 415 12.78 10.08 -3.15
CA ALA A 415 11.89 9.92 -4.29
C ALA A 415 12.59 10.20 -5.60
N VAL A 416 12.23 9.47 -6.65
CA VAL A 416 12.60 9.78 -8.04
C VAL A 416 11.34 10.20 -8.79
N ASP A 417 11.34 11.38 -9.38
CA ASP A 417 10.35 11.74 -10.41
C ASP A 417 10.78 11.08 -11.72
N LEU A 418 10.10 9.99 -12.10
CA LEU A 418 10.45 9.19 -13.28
C LEU A 418 10.11 9.90 -14.60
N ASP A 419 9.29 10.96 -14.56
CA ASP A 419 8.95 11.71 -15.76
C ASP A 419 10.00 12.81 -16.03
N SER A 420 10.53 13.46 -14.98
CA SER A 420 11.59 14.47 -15.12
C SER A 420 13.02 13.90 -14.99
N GLY A 421 13.17 12.67 -14.47
CA GLY A 421 14.48 12.06 -14.24
C GLY A 421 15.25 12.75 -13.12
N VAL A 422 14.59 13.07 -12.01
CA VAL A 422 15.18 13.81 -10.88
C VAL A 422 15.03 13.03 -9.58
N LEU A 423 16.16 12.75 -8.94
CA LEU A 423 16.23 12.25 -7.57
C LEU A 423 16.09 13.40 -6.58
N LEU A 424 15.13 13.29 -5.66
CA LEU A 424 14.94 14.20 -4.55
C LEU A 424 15.20 13.48 -3.22
N GLU A 425 16.01 14.12 -2.38
CA GLU A 425 16.20 13.73 -0.98
C GLU A 425 15.11 14.36 -0.10
N ASP A 426 14.98 13.84 1.12
CA ASP A 426 13.93 14.14 2.09
C ASP A 426 13.57 15.63 2.20
N ARG A 427 14.57 16.49 2.45
CA ARG A 427 14.36 17.92 2.64
C ARG A 427 13.81 18.59 1.38
N ALA A 428 14.34 18.25 0.20
CA ALA A 428 13.89 18.82 -1.06
C ALA A 428 12.44 18.43 -1.38
N ILE A 429 12.03 17.21 -1.02
CA ILE A 429 10.64 16.76 -1.17
C ILE A 429 9.72 17.57 -0.26
N LYS A 430 10.09 17.71 1.02
CA LYS A 430 9.28 18.47 2.01
C LYS A 430 9.23 19.96 1.68
N ASP A 431 10.35 20.55 1.25
CA ASP A 431 10.42 21.94 0.78
C ASP A 431 9.45 22.15 -0.40
N ARG A 432 9.47 21.26 -1.40
CA ARG A 432 8.54 21.31 -2.53
C ARG A 432 7.09 21.26 -2.07
N ILE A 433 6.71 20.23 -1.32
CA ILE A 433 5.30 20.02 -0.92
C ILE A 433 4.83 21.19 -0.06
N SER A 434 5.63 21.64 0.91
CA SER A 434 5.29 22.78 1.75
C SER A 434 5.14 24.11 1.00
N GLY A 435 5.69 24.20 -0.22
CA GLY A 435 5.58 25.35 -1.12
C GLY A 435 4.42 25.27 -2.11
N GLU A 436 3.68 24.15 -2.19
CA GLU A 436 2.57 23.98 -3.15
C GLU A 436 1.33 24.80 -2.79
N ALA A 437 1.17 25.17 -1.53
CA ALA A 437 0.05 25.95 -1.03
C ALA A 437 0.46 26.83 0.15
N ASP A 438 -0.34 27.87 0.43
CA ASP A 438 -0.17 28.72 1.62
C ASP A 438 -0.72 28.01 2.88
N TYR A 439 0.00 26.97 3.33
CA TYR A 439 -0.39 26.24 4.53
C TYR A 439 -0.43 27.12 5.77
N ALA A 440 0.45 28.13 5.87
CA ALA A 440 0.48 29.06 6.99
C ALA A 440 -0.82 29.88 7.07
N GLY A 441 -1.29 30.40 5.94
CA GLY A 441 -2.58 31.08 5.84
C GLY A 441 -3.77 30.16 6.16
N MET A 442 -3.72 28.90 5.75
CA MET A 442 -4.78 27.91 6.05
C MET A 442 -4.89 27.61 7.55
N ILE A 443 -3.76 27.33 8.22
CA ILE A 443 -3.77 27.03 9.66
C ILE A 443 -4.00 28.26 10.53
N GLY A 444 -3.72 29.47 10.01
CA GLY A 444 -4.00 30.72 10.70
C GLY A 444 -5.48 30.97 10.96
N GLN A 445 -6.37 30.22 10.30
CA GLN A 445 -7.81 30.26 10.50
C GLN A 445 -8.31 29.27 11.56
N PHE A 446 -7.43 28.46 12.13
CA PHE A 446 -7.81 27.50 13.16
C PHE A 446 -8.10 28.21 14.48
N ILE A 447 -9.22 27.88 15.10
CA ILE A 447 -9.57 28.34 16.45
C ILE A 447 -9.01 27.31 17.43
N LYS A 448 -8.14 27.75 18.33
CA LYS A 448 -7.61 26.91 19.40
C LYS A 448 -8.44 27.08 20.67
N ILE A 449 -8.27 26.16 21.62
CA ILE A 449 -8.97 26.23 22.91
C ILE A 449 -8.55 27.50 23.67
N GLU A 450 -7.31 27.95 23.53
CA GLU A 450 -6.79 29.16 24.17
C GLU A 450 -7.39 30.45 23.60
N ASP A 451 -7.96 30.40 22.40
CA ASP A 451 -8.64 31.54 21.77
C ASP A 451 -10.07 31.73 22.30
N LEU A 452 -10.61 30.75 23.03
CA LEU A 452 -11.96 30.79 23.59
C LEU A 452 -11.99 31.61 24.89
N GLU A 453 -13.08 32.34 25.13
CA GLU A 453 -13.29 33.02 26.43
C GLU A 453 -13.25 31.99 27.57
N ALA A 454 -12.44 32.27 28.60
CA ALA A 454 -12.42 31.45 29.79
C ALA A 454 -13.85 31.33 30.38
N PRO A 455 -14.30 30.11 30.73
CA PRO A 455 -15.63 29.93 31.28
C PRO A 455 -15.80 30.80 32.53
N LYS A 456 -16.83 31.65 32.52
CA LYS A 456 -17.16 32.58 33.62
C LYS A 456 -17.77 31.87 34.84
N THR A 457 -18.01 30.57 34.72
CA THR A 457 -18.65 29.76 35.75
C THR A 457 -17.59 29.18 36.67
N GLU A 458 -17.68 29.47 37.98
CA GLU A 458 -16.86 28.79 38.98
C GLU A 458 -17.09 27.27 38.92
N ALA A 459 -16.05 26.49 39.21
CA ALA A 459 -16.16 25.05 39.31
C ALA A 459 -17.30 24.67 40.27
N LEU A 460 -18.22 23.81 39.82
CA LEU A 460 -19.33 23.31 40.63
C LEU A 460 -18.79 22.67 41.92
N ARG A 461 -19.11 23.27 43.06
CA ARG A 461 -18.80 22.72 44.38
C ARG A 461 -20.08 22.18 45.01
N PHE A 462 -20.05 20.89 45.34
CA PHE A 462 -21.10 20.25 46.10
C PHE A 462 -20.74 20.27 47.58
N ASP A 463 -21.74 20.32 48.46
CA ASP A 463 -21.51 19.99 49.86
C ASP A 463 -21.10 18.52 50.01
N ARG A 464 -20.54 18.16 51.17
CA ARG A 464 -19.99 16.82 51.39
C ARG A 464 -21.03 15.70 51.26
N ALA A 465 -22.28 15.93 51.68
CA ALA A 465 -23.31 14.91 51.65
C ALA A 465 -23.74 14.63 50.21
N GLU A 466 -23.93 15.69 49.43
CA GLU A 466 -24.27 15.61 48.02
C GLU A 466 -23.12 15.03 47.18
N LEU A 467 -21.88 15.44 47.46
CA LEU A 467 -20.70 14.87 46.82
C LEU A 467 -20.63 13.36 47.07
N THR A 468 -20.68 12.94 48.34
CA THR A 468 -20.64 11.51 48.71
C THR A 468 -21.75 10.72 48.00
N ARG A 469 -22.98 11.26 47.95
CA ARG A 469 -24.11 10.59 47.26
C ARG A 469 -23.83 10.39 45.78
N ARG A 470 -23.24 11.37 45.10
CA ARG A 470 -22.86 11.29 43.68
C ARG A 470 -21.71 10.31 43.46
N GLN A 471 -20.71 10.33 44.32
CA GLN A 471 -19.59 9.39 44.29
C GLN A 471 -20.09 7.95 44.43
N VAL A 472 -20.95 7.69 45.41
CA VAL A 472 -21.59 6.37 45.59
C VAL A 472 -22.44 5.99 44.39
N ALA A 473 -23.23 6.91 43.84
CA ALA A 473 -24.03 6.64 42.63
C ALA A 473 -23.17 6.33 41.40
N ALA A 474 -21.96 6.89 41.32
CA ALA A 474 -20.96 6.59 40.29
C ALA A 474 -20.09 5.35 40.62
N GLY A 475 -20.32 4.69 41.75
CA GLY A 475 -19.55 3.52 42.19
C GLY A 475 -18.14 3.83 42.71
N GLN A 476 -17.84 5.08 43.01
CA GLN A 476 -16.53 5.47 43.56
C GLN A 476 -16.39 5.03 45.02
N THR A 477 -15.19 4.58 45.37
CA THR A 477 -14.82 4.02 46.67
C THR A 477 -13.80 4.89 47.40
N LEU A 478 -13.52 4.57 48.67
CA LEU A 478 -12.41 5.20 49.41
C LEU A 478 -11.05 4.86 48.80
N GLU A 479 -10.87 3.64 48.26
CA GLU A 479 -9.64 3.25 47.59
C GLU A 479 -9.42 4.09 46.32
N ASP A 480 -10.47 4.38 45.54
CA ASP A 480 -10.36 5.28 44.38
C ASP A 480 -9.91 6.69 44.79
N MET A 481 -10.40 7.18 45.93
CA MET A 481 -10.06 8.52 46.42
C MET A 481 -8.64 8.57 47.00
N GLU A 482 -8.28 7.62 47.85
CA GLU A 482 -7.02 7.61 48.60
C GLU A 482 -5.85 7.05 47.78
N LEU A 483 -6.05 5.94 47.09
CA LEU A 483 -4.97 5.25 46.37
C LEU A 483 -4.78 5.78 44.96
N ILE A 484 -5.85 6.21 44.28
CA ILE A 484 -5.76 6.63 42.87
C ILE A 484 -5.77 8.15 42.73
N LEU A 485 -6.80 8.82 43.26
CA LEU A 485 -6.96 10.26 43.05
C LEU A 485 -5.96 11.10 43.86
N SER A 486 -5.71 10.77 45.14
CA SER A 486 -4.80 11.55 45.99
C SER A 486 -3.39 11.66 45.38
N PRO A 487 -2.74 10.56 44.92
CA PRO A 487 -1.43 10.66 44.27
C PRO A 487 -1.44 11.47 42.97
N MET A 488 -2.51 11.38 42.17
CA MET A 488 -2.67 12.19 40.96
C MET A 488 -2.70 13.68 41.27
N VAL A 489 -3.38 14.08 42.35
CA VAL A 489 -3.46 15.48 42.78
C VAL A 489 -2.15 15.95 43.40
N GLU A 490 -1.54 15.14 44.27
CA GLU A 490 -0.34 15.52 45.02
C GLU A 490 0.93 15.54 44.17
N THR A 491 1.05 14.59 43.23
CA THR A 491 2.30 14.35 42.50
C THR A 491 2.20 14.57 40.99
N ALA A 492 0.99 14.80 40.47
CA ALA A 492 0.70 14.83 39.03
C ALA A 492 1.15 13.54 38.31
N LYS A 493 1.09 12.39 39.01
CA LYS A 493 1.41 11.07 38.49
C LYS A 493 0.33 10.06 38.88
N GLU A 494 0.17 9.01 38.08
CA GLU A 494 -0.67 7.89 38.48
C GLU A 494 -0.08 7.14 39.69
N ALA A 495 -0.95 6.45 40.41
CA ALA A 495 -0.55 5.67 41.57
C ALA A 495 0.32 4.47 41.17
N ILE A 496 1.41 4.24 41.93
CA ILE A 496 2.26 3.06 41.79
C ILE A 496 1.87 2.07 42.89
N GLY A 497 1.58 0.83 42.53
CA GLY A 497 1.26 -0.25 43.46
C GLY A 497 2.03 -1.53 43.16
N SER A 498 2.24 -2.34 44.20
CA SER A 498 2.65 -3.74 44.12
C SER A 498 1.88 -4.50 45.20
N MET A 499 1.77 -5.82 45.07
CA MET A 499 1.10 -6.70 46.04
C MET A 499 1.58 -6.48 47.48
#